data_AF-A0A819FGQ3-F1
#
_entry.id   AF-A0A819FGQ3-F1
#
_cell.length_a   1.000
_cell.length_b   1.000
_cell.length_c   1.000
_cell.angle_alpha   90.00
_cell.angle_beta   90.00
_cell.angle_gamma   90.00
#
_symmetry.space_group_name_H-M   'P 1'
#
loop_
_entity.id
_entity.type
_entity.pdbx_description
1 polymer ?
#
loop_
_entity_poly.entity_id
_entity_poly.type
_entity_poly.pdbx_seq_one_letter_code
_entity_poly.pdbx_strand_id
1 'polypeptide(L)'
;MGDLTTIKTELDKQTDSFIKDKPLITEIEPRKYQVLEKFIEQNITHQRNHYEKKPNPKAISVLDTFIERLKENFKTNRKFTGLDAKHFGLIPDLLQRLIIYSCCFYTQLPLFESALDLLDNISQNTVTTISTSTGSGKSTLLPALLAVEGYDKIIVTQP
;
A
#
# COMPACT_ATOMS: atom_id res chain seq x y z
N MET A 1 -29.20 46.01 5.12
CA MET A 1 -28.12 45.13 4.63
C MET A 1 -27.79 44.18 5.77
N GLY A 2 -28.12 42.89 5.62
CA GLY A 2 -27.81 41.90 6.65
C GLY A 2 -26.31 41.67 6.75
N ASP A 3 -25.80 41.62 7.97
CA ASP A 3 -24.37 41.51 8.24
C ASP A 3 -23.85 40.11 7.86
N LEU A 4 -22.97 40.06 6.86
CA LEU A 4 -22.41 38.83 6.29
C LEU A 4 -21.64 38.01 7.33
N THR A 5 -21.07 38.67 8.34
CA THR A 5 -20.39 38.03 9.47
C THR A 5 -21.34 37.18 10.32
N THR A 6 -22.57 37.65 10.54
CA THR A 6 -23.59 36.91 11.29
C THR A 6 -24.07 35.67 10.53
N ILE A 7 -24.22 35.80 9.20
CA ILE A 7 -24.60 34.68 8.32
C ILE A 7 -23.51 33.59 8.35
N LYS A 8 -22.24 33.98 8.23
CA LYS A 8 -21.11 33.03 8.27
C LYS A 8 -21.04 32.31 9.63
N THR A 9 -21.17 33.05 10.72
CA THR A 9 -21.10 32.48 12.08
C THR A 9 -22.23 31.48 12.33
N GLU A 10 -23.44 31.76 11.83
CA GLU A 10 -24.57 30.83 11.92
C GLU A 10 -24.38 29.60 11.02
N LEU A 11 -23.81 29.79 9.82
CA LEU A 11 -23.48 28.69 8.90
C LEU A 11 -22.44 27.76 9.51
N ASP A 12 -21.39 28.31 10.12
CA ASP A 12 -20.34 27.55 10.80
C ASP A 12 -20.93 26.77 11.98
N LYS A 13 -21.81 27.38 12.77
CA LYS A 13 -22.52 26.71 13.88
C LYS A 13 -23.41 25.56 13.44
N GLN A 14 -24.17 25.74 12.36
CA GLN A 14 -25.03 24.68 11.82
C GLN A 14 -24.20 23.57 11.18
N THR A 15 -23.10 23.91 10.53
CA THR A 15 -22.15 22.94 9.96
C THR A 15 -21.51 22.11 11.07
N ASP A 16 -21.03 22.77 12.13
CA ASP A 16 -20.47 22.11 13.31
C ASP A 16 -21.50 21.21 14.00
N SER A 17 -22.74 21.67 14.16
CA SER A 17 -23.84 20.86 14.74
C SER A 17 -24.15 19.65 13.86
N PHE A 18 -24.20 19.82 12.53
CA PHE A 18 -24.46 18.74 11.58
C PHE A 18 -23.34 17.69 11.58
N ILE A 19 -22.07 18.13 11.64
CA ILE A 19 -20.90 17.25 11.74
C ILE A 19 -20.87 16.52 13.09
N LYS A 20 -21.34 17.16 14.17
CA LYS A 20 -21.40 16.57 15.52
C LYS A 20 -22.51 15.54 15.66
N ASP A 21 -23.66 15.76 15.01
CA ASP A 21 -24.82 14.86 15.04
C ASP A 21 -24.68 13.67 14.08
N LYS A 22 -23.79 13.74 13.09
CA LYS A 22 -23.46 12.62 12.21
C LYS A 22 -21.98 12.29 12.35
N PRO A 23 -21.59 11.27 13.16
CA PRO A 23 -20.22 10.80 13.19
C PRO A 23 -19.92 10.04 11.89
N LEU A 24 -19.83 10.76 10.77
CA LEU A 24 -19.42 10.25 9.47
C LEU A 24 -18.09 9.48 9.59
N ILE A 25 -17.26 9.86 10.56
CA ILE A 25 -16.02 9.16 10.96
C ILE A 25 -16.28 7.68 11.27
N THR A 26 -17.31 7.35 12.06
CA THR A 26 -17.58 5.95 12.45
C THR A 26 -18.05 5.09 11.29
N GLU A 27 -18.54 5.70 10.20
CA GLU A 27 -18.92 4.97 8.99
C GLU A 27 -17.83 4.95 7.92
N ILE A 28 -16.99 5.99 7.86
CA ILE A 28 -16.01 6.16 6.78
C ILE A 28 -14.80 5.23 6.95
N GLU A 29 -14.29 5.03 8.18
CA GLU A 29 -13.17 4.12 8.38
C GLU A 29 -13.50 2.66 8.03
N PRO A 30 -14.64 2.09 8.47
CA PRO A 30 -15.08 0.77 7.99
C PRO A 30 -15.22 0.71 6.47
N ARG A 31 -15.76 1.75 5.83
CA ARG A 31 -15.91 1.80 4.37
C ARG A 31 -14.56 1.84 3.65
N LYS A 32 -13.59 2.62 4.12
CA LYS A 32 -12.23 2.66 3.56
C LYS A 32 -11.58 1.29 3.60
N TYR A 33 -11.71 0.60 4.72
CA TYR A 33 -11.20 -0.75 4.88
C TYR A 33 -11.91 -1.75 3.93
N GLN A 34 -13.24 -1.72 3.84
CA GLN A 34 -14.00 -2.55 2.89
C GLN A 34 -13.60 -2.30 1.43
N VAL A 35 -13.32 -1.05 1.06
CA VAL A 35 -12.86 -0.70 -0.29
C VAL A 35 -11.46 -1.27 -0.55
N LEU A 36 -10.55 -1.20 0.42
CA LEU A 36 -9.23 -1.82 0.31
C LEU A 36 -9.33 -3.34 0.13
N GLU A 37 -10.17 -4.02 0.92
CA GLU A 37 -10.39 -5.46 0.79
C GLU A 37 -10.95 -5.84 -0.59
N LYS A 38 -11.96 -5.12 -1.07
CA LYS A 38 -12.50 -5.31 -2.42
C LYS A 38 -11.45 -5.07 -3.50
N PHE A 39 -10.60 -4.07 -3.32
CA PHE A 39 -9.51 -3.80 -4.26
C PHE A 39 -8.53 -4.98 -4.33
N ILE A 40 -8.12 -5.51 -3.17
CA ILE A 40 -7.23 -6.69 -3.07
C ILE A 40 -7.88 -7.90 -3.75
N GLU A 41 -9.15 -8.17 -3.45
CA GLU A 41 -9.89 -9.28 -4.04
C GLU A 41 -9.93 -9.19 -5.56
N GLN A 42 -10.31 -8.02 -6.09
CA GLN A 42 -10.49 -7.80 -7.52
C GLN A 42 -9.18 -7.79 -8.31
N ASN A 43 -8.14 -7.16 -7.78
CA ASN A 43 -6.92 -6.88 -8.54
C ASN A 43 -5.80 -7.88 -8.26
N ILE A 44 -5.85 -8.58 -7.13
CA ILE A 44 -4.75 -9.47 -6.72
C ILE A 44 -5.24 -10.92 -6.67
N THR A 45 -6.33 -11.17 -5.96
CA THR A 45 -6.85 -12.53 -5.75
C THR A 45 -7.49 -13.10 -7.01
N HIS A 46 -8.24 -12.33 -7.79
CA HIS A 46 -8.78 -12.83 -9.05
C HIS A 46 -7.70 -13.07 -10.11
N GLN A 47 -6.65 -12.26 -10.14
CA GLN A 47 -5.52 -12.46 -11.03
C GLN A 47 -4.75 -13.75 -10.70
N ARG A 48 -4.66 -14.15 -9.41
CA ARG A 48 -4.13 -15.47 -8.92
C ARG A 48 -4.70 -16.70 -9.62
N ASN A 49 -5.88 -16.63 -10.23
CA ASN A 49 -6.52 -17.79 -10.85
C ASN A 49 -6.20 -17.97 -12.35
N HIS A 50 -5.44 -17.05 -12.96
CA HIS A 50 -5.21 -17.02 -14.41
C HIS A 50 -3.79 -17.44 -14.83
N TYR A 51 -3.04 -18.16 -13.98
CA TYR A 51 -1.63 -18.50 -14.28
C TYR A 51 -1.44 -19.79 -15.06
N GLU A 52 -0.56 -19.73 -16.07
CA GLU A 52 -0.05 -20.89 -16.80
C GLU A 52 0.76 -21.84 -15.89
N LYS A 53 1.45 -21.30 -14.86
CA LYS A 53 2.22 -22.07 -13.88
C LYS A 53 1.74 -21.75 -12.46
N LYS A 54 1.44 -22.80 -11.69
CA LYS A 54 1.02 -22.66 -10.29
C LYS A 54 2.11 -21.97 -9.46
N PRO A 55 1.79 -20.89 -8.73
CA PRO A 55 2.78 -20.18 -7.93
C PRO A 55 3.41 -21.04 -6.84
N ASN A 56 4.67 -20.75 -6.50
CA ASN A 56 5.36 -21.40 -5.38
C ASN A 56 4.62 -21.07 -4.05
N PRO A 57 4.30 -22.08 -3.20
CA PRO A 57 3.72 -21.85 -1.87
C PRO A 57 4.48 -20.82 -1.02
N LYS A 58 5.81 -20.80 -1.10
CA LYS A 58 6.64 -19.81 -0.39
C LYS A 58 6.40 -18.39 -0.92
N ALA A 59 6.34 -18.22 -2.24
CA ALA A 59 6.02 -16.93 -2.85
C ALA A 59 4.60 -16.46 -2.49
N ILE A 60 3.63 -17.38 -2.42
CA ILE A 60 2.26 -17.08 -1.95
C ILE A 60 2.31 -16.56 -0.52
N SER A 61 2.99 -17.28 0.38
CA SER A 61 3.16 -16.87 1.79
C SER A 61 3.81 -15.50 1.92
N VAL A 62 4.81 -15.18 1.10
CA VAL A 62 5.47 -13.87 1.08
C VAL A 62 4.50 -12.76 0.65
N LEU A 63 3.69 -12.99 -0.39
CA LEU A 63 2.68 -12.03 -0.82
C LEU A 63 1.58 -11.85 0.23
N ASP A 64 1.09 -12.93 0.83
CA ASP A 64 0.06 -12.87 1.86
C ASP A 64 0.57 -12.10 3.10
N THR A 65 1.81 -12.36 3.51
CA THR A 65 2.45 -11.63 4.62
C THR A 65 2.56 -10.13 4.33
N PHE A 66 2.93 -9.75 3.10
CA PHE A 66 2.97 -8.35 2.69
C PHE A 66 1.59 -7.69 2.73
N ILE A 67 0.56 -8.37 2.20
CA ILE A 67 -0.82 -7.86 2.20
C ILE A 67 -1.30 -7.63 3.63
N GLU A 68 -1.05 -8.56 4.54
CA GLU A 68 -1.45 -8.42 5.94
C GLU A 68 -0.68 -7.28 6.65
N ARG A 69 0.64 -7.15 6.43
CA ARG A 69 1.42 -5.99 6.92
C ARG A 69 0.82 -4.66 6.43
N LEU A 70 0.41 -4.61 5.16
CA LEU A 70 -0.18 -3.41 4.56
C LEU A 70 -1.58 -3.10 5.11
N LYS A 71 -2.45 -4.10 5.27
CA LYS A 71 -3.78 -3.93 5.89
C LYS A 71 -3.66 -3.41 7.32
N GLU A 72 -2.74 -3.99 8.11
CA GLU A 72 -2.54 -3.57 9.50
C GLU A 72 -2.02 -2.14 9.57
N ASN A 73 -1.06 -1.77 8.71
CA ASN A 73 -0.58 -0.40 8.60
C ASN A 73 -1.71 0.56 8.19
N PHE A 74 -2.53 0.20 7.19
CA PHE A 74 -3.66 1.01 6.77
C PHE A 74 -4.68 1.27 7.89
N LYS A 75 -4.92 0.26 8.73
CA LYS A 75 -5.88 0.32 9.84
C LYS A 75 -5.36 1.08 11.06
N THR A 76 -4.08 0.92 11.39
CA THR A 76 -3.51 1.42 12.66
C THR A 76 -2.74 2.73 12.52
N ASN A 77 -2.23 3.04 11.33
CA ASN A 77 -1.40 4.21 11.13
C ASN A 77 -2.25 5.47 11.00
N ARG A 78 -1.98 6.41 11.91
CA ARG A 78 -2.71 7.69 11.99
C ARG A 78 -2.69 8.51 10.70
N LYS A 79 -1.71 8.29 9.83
CA LYS A 79 -1.62 8.94 8.52
C LYS A 79 -2.79 8.59 7.59
N PHE A 80 -3.37 7.40 7.76
CA PHE A 80 -4.51 6.95 6.97
C PHE A 80 -5.83 7.13 7.70
N THR A 81 -5.87 7.47 9.00
CA THR A 81 -7.12 7.58 9.76
C THR A 81 -7.66 9.01 9.77
N GLY A 82 -8.95 9.19 9.53
CA GLY A 82 -9.66 10.47 9.59
C GLY A 82 -10.26 10.87 8.24
N LEU A 83 -10.91 12.05 8.23
CA LEU A 83 -11.72 12.53 7.10
C LEU A 83 -11.06 13.60 6.24
N ASP A 84 -9.95 14.17 6.70
CA ASP A 84 -9.24 15.20 5.95
C ASP A 84 -8.75 14.66 4.60
N ALA A 85 -8.75 15.52 3.58
CA ALA A 85 -8.24 15.20 2.24
C ALA A 85 -6.81 14.63 2.26
N LYS A 86 -5.98 15.05 3.22
CA LYS A 86 -4.61 14.55 3.41
C LYS A 86 -4.54 13.05 3.70
N HIS A 87 -5.54 12.49 4.41
CA HIS A 87 -5.59 11.05 4.71
C HIS A 87 -5.94 10.23 3.47
N PHE A 88 -6.83 10.77 2.62
CA PHE A 88 -7.19 10.15 1.35
C PHE A 88 -6.09 10.29 0.29
N GLY A 89 -5.32 11.39 0.31
CA GLY A 89 -4.25 11.65 -0.65
C GLY A 89 -3.11 10.63 -0.61
N LEU A 90 -2.95 9.88 0.48
CA LEU A 90 -1.93 8.83 0.62
C LEU A 90 -2.39 7.45 0.14
N ILE A 91 -3.70 7.26 -0.09
CA ILE A 91 -4.26 5.97 -0.49
C ILE A 91 -3.79 5.55 -1.90
N PRO A 92 -3.76 6.44 -2.92
CA PRO A 92 -3.28 6.05 -4.25
C PRO A 92 -1.86 5.47 -4.26
N ASP A 93 -0.95 6.08 -3.51
CA ASP A 93 0.43 5.59 -3.37
C ASP A 93 0.48 4.19 -2.73
N LEU A 94 -0.29 3.98 -1.66
CA LEU A 94 -0.39 2.67 -1.00
C LEU A 94 -0.95 1.59 -1.94
N LEU A 95 -1.98 1.91 -2.73
CA LEU A 95 -2.52 0.99 -3.73
C LEU A 95 -1.52 0.73 -4.86
N GLN A 96 -0.79 1.74 -5.32
CA GLN A 96 0.26 1.58 -6.32
C GLN A 96 1.38 0.65 -5.83
N ARG A 97 1.85 0.82 -4.61
CA ARG A 97 2.84 -0.06 -3.98
C ARG A 97 2.35 -1.51 -3.93
N LEU A 98 1.09 -1.72 -3.58
CA LEU A 98 0.46 -3.03 -3.56
C LEU A 98 0.37 -3.68 -4.96
N ILE A 99 0.03 -2.90 -5.99
CA ILE A 99 0.04 -3.39 -7.39
C ILE A 99 1.46 -3.79 -7.80
N ILE A 100 2.46 -2.94 -7.58
CA ILE A 100 3.85 -3.22 -7.98
C ILE A 100 4.37 -4.49 -7.29
N TYR A 101 4.11 -4.64 -6.00
CA TYR A 101 4.51 -5.84 -5.26
C TYR A 101 3.81 -7.10 -5.79
N SER A 102 2.52 -6.99 -6.14
CA SER A 102 1.76 -8.08 -6.76
C SER A 102 2.32 -8.43 -8.14
N CYS A 103 2.68 -7.43 -8.96
CA CYS A 103 3.37 -7.66 -10.23
C CYS A 103 4.71 -8.39 -10.03
N CYS A 104 5.49 -8.04 -9.00
CA CYS A 104 6.72 -8.75 -8.65
C CYS A 104 6.44 -10.24 -8.36
N PHE A 105 5.41 -10.53 -7.56
CA PHE A 105 4.96 -11.90 -7.32
C PHE A 105 4.61 -12.62 -8.64
N TYR A 106 3.89 -11.95 -9.56
CA TYR A 106 3.45 -12.56 -10.81
C TYR A 106 4.57 -12.93 -11.78
N THR A 107 5.76 -12.35 -11.63
CA THR A 107 6.93 -12.76 -12.42
C THR A 107 7.44 -14.17 -12.05
N GLN A 108 7.09 -14.68 -10.86
CA GLN A 108 7.50 -16.00 -10.36
C GLN A 108 9.03 -16.23 -10.36
N LEU A 109 9.82 -15.16 -10.18
CA LEU A 109 11.27 -15.27 -10.11
C LEU A 109 11.76 -15.61 -8.69
N PRO A 110 12.85 -16.39 -8.55
CA PRO A 110 13.29 -16.93 -7.24
C PRO A 110 13.52 -15.89 -6.14
N LEU A 111 14.01 -14.69 -6.47
CA LEU A 111 14.29 -13.64 -5.48
C LEU A 111 13.05 -13.24 -4.68
N PHE A 112 11.85 -13.36 -5.26
CA PHE A 112 10.61 -12.99 -4.58
C PHE A 112 10.36 -13.83 -3.33
N GLU A 113 10.84 -15.09 -3.29
CA GLU A 113 10.67 -15.98 -2.15
C GLU A 113 11.36 -15.52 -0.87
N SER A 114 12.28 -14.58 -0.97
CA SER A 114 12.97 -13.95 0.15
C SER A 114 12.79 -12.43 0.15
N ALA A 115 11.78 -11.90 -0.55
CA ALA A 115 11.62 -10.46 -0.74
C ALA A 115 11.50 -9.71 0.59
N LEU A 116 10.65 -10.16 1.51
CA LEU A 116 10.47 -9.49 2.80
C LEU A 116 11.75 -9.49 3.63
N ASP A 117 12.40 -10.64 3.81
CA ASP A 117 13.66 -10.73 4.54
C ASP A 117 14.76 -9.86 3.90
N LEU A 118 14.79 -9.81 2.57
CA LEU A 118 15.73 -8.98 1.83
C LEU A 118 15.48 -7.49 2.08
N LEU A 119 14.23 -7.04 1.99
CA LEU A 119 13.84 -5.65 2.21
C LEU A 119 14.06 -5.24 3.67
N ASP A 120 13.71 -6.10 4.61
CA ASP A 120 13.97 -5.91 6.04
C ASP A 120 15.50 -5.76 6.26
N ASN A 121 16.33 -6.62 5.68
CA ASN A 121 17.80 -6.49 5.76
C ASN A 121 18.34 -5.21 5.13
N ILE A 122 17.83 -4.79 3.97
CA ILE A 122 18.26 -3.55 3.33
C ILE A 122 17.86 -2.34 4.19
N SER A 123 16.68 -2.34 4.81
CA SER A 123 16.22 -1.23 5.66
C SER A 123 17.11 -1.01 6.90
N GLN A 124 17.73 -2.08 7.41
CA GLN A 124 18.56 -2.04 8.62
C GLN A 124 20.05 -1.78 8.35
N ASN A 125 20.49 -1.81 7.09
CA ASN A 125 21.90 -1.74 6.74
C ASN A 125 22.16 -0.70 5.65
N THR A 126 23.16 0.16 5.85
CA THR A 126 23.59 1.12 4.81
C THR A 126 24.14 0.42 3.57
N VAL A 127 24.80 -0.73 3.74
CA VAL A 127 25.38 -1.53 2.65
C VAL A 127 24.97 -2.99 2.84
N THR A 128 24.36 -3.58 1.82
CA THR A 128 23.95 -4.99 1.80
C THR A 128 24.55 -5.67 0.57
N THR A 129 25.25 -6.79 0.78
CA THR A 129 25.75 -7.62 -0.34
C THR A 129 24.73 -8.71 -0.66
N ILE A 130 24.30 -8.77 -1.92
CA ILE A 130 23.31 -9.75 -2.39
C ILE A 130 23.98 -10.66 -3.42
N SER A 131 24.10 -11.95 -3.09
CA SER A 131 24.63 -12.97 -3.99
C SER A 131 23.52 -13.90 -4.44
N THR A 132 23.32 -14.02 -5.76
CA THR A 132 22.29 -14.88 -6.37
C THR A 132 22.79 -15.44 -7.69
N SER A 133 22.25 -16.59 -8.11
CA SER A 133 22.47 -17.10 -9.46
C SER A 133 21.85 -16.20 -10.55
N THR A 134 22.35 -16.31 -11.78
CA THR A 134 21.70 -15.73 -12.97
C THR A 134 20.25 -16.22 -13.08
N GLY A 135 19.35 -15.34 -13.50
CA GLY A 135 17.91 -15.66 -13.61
C GLY A 135 17.14 -15.60 -12.28
N SER A 136 17.78 -15.26 -11.16
CA SER A 136 17.11 -15.08 -9.85
C SER A 136 16.09 -13.93 -9.84
N GLY A 137 16.24 -12.98 -10.75
CA GLY A 137 15.46 -11.74 -10.78
C GLY A 137 16.15 -10.54 -10.12
N LYS A 138 17.43 -10.62 -9.74
CA LYS A 138 18.17 -9.50 -9.13
C LYS A 138 18.03 -8.17 -9.89
N SER A 139 18.21 -8.15 -11.21
CA SER A 139 18.17 -6.89 -11.98
C SER A 139 16.75 -6.42 -12.32
N THR A 140 15.77 -7.32 -12.27
CA THR A 140 14.38 -7.03 -12.69
C THR A 140 13.47 -6.76 -11.48
N LEU A 141 13.60 -7.54 -10.41
CA LEU A 141 12.75 -7.46 -9.22
C LEU A 141 13.28 -6.51 -8.16
N LEU A 142 14.57 -6.54 -7.87
CA LEU A 142 15.10 -5.77 -6.75
C LEU A 142 14.79 -4.26 -6.86
N PRO A 143 14.91 -3.61 -8.04
CA PRO A 143 14.50 -2.21 -8.17
C PRO A 143 13.01 -1.99 -7.91
N ALA A 144 12.15 -2.88 -8.40
CA ALA A 144 10.71 -2.76 -8.17
C ALA A 144 10.34 -2.96 -6.69
N LEU A 145 10.97 -3.93 -6.02
CA LEU A 145 10.79 -4.19 -4.59
C LEU A 145 11.27 -3.01 -3.73
N LEU A 146 12.39 -2.37 -4.09
CA LEU A 146 12.85 -1.15 -3.42
C LEU A 146 11.88 0.02 -3.64
N ALA A 147 11.30 0.16 -4.83
CA ALA A 147 10.30 1.20 -5.07
C ALA A 147 9.05 0.98 -4.18
N VAL A 148 8.66 -0.29 -3.96
CA VAL A 148 7.58 -0.66 -3.04
C VAL A 148 7.90 -0.26 -1.60
N GLU A 149 9.16 -0.24 -1.17
CA GLU A 149 9.55 0.23 0.17
C GLU A 149 9.61 1.76 0.30
N GLY A 150 9.36 2.51 -0.78
CA GLY A 150 9.37 3.97 -0.78
C GLY A 150 10.75 4.57 -1.02
N TYR A 151 11.67 3.83 -1.66
CA TYR A 151 12.91 4.42 -2.15
C TYR A 151 12.64 5.30 -3.38
N ASP A 152 12.78 6.62 -3.22
CA ASP A 152 12.42 7.61 -4.24
C ASP A 152 13.26 7.52 -5.53
N LYS A 153 14.55 7.19 -5.37
CA LYS A 153 15.49 7.15 -6.48
C LYS A 153 16.36 5.91 -6.40
N ILE A 154 16.18 5.03 -7.38
CA ILE A 154 16.91 3.76 -7.47
C ILE A 154 17.79 3.82 -8.72
N ILE A 155 19.10 3.72 -8.52
CA ILE A 155 20.09 3.74 -9.60
C ILE A 155 20.64 2.33 -9.75
N VAL A 156 20.50 1.76 -10.95
CA VAL A 156 21.03 0.45 -11.29
C VAL A 156 22.14 0.64 -12.31
N THR A 157 23.33 0.16 -12.00
CA THR A 157 24.47 0.16 -12.91
C THR A 157 24.64 -1.22 -13.54
N GLN A 158 24.97 -1.26 -14.83
CA GLN A 158 25.32 -2.48 -15.55
C GLN A 158 26.77 -2.35 -16.08
N PRO A 159 27.61 -3.39 -15.93
CA PRO A 159 28.97 -3.41 -16.46
C PRO A 159 29.00 -3.50 -17.99
#